data_AF-A0A7V2QFP8-F1
#
_entry.id   AF-A0A7V2QFP8-F1
#
_cell.length_a   1.000
_cell.length_b   1.000
_cell.length_c   1.000
_cell.angle_alpha   90.00
_cell.angle_beta   90.00
_cell.angle_gamma   90.00
#
_symmetry.space_group_name_H-M   'P 1'
#
loop_
_entity.id
_entity.type
_entity.pdbx_description
1 polymer ?
#
loop_
_entity_poly.entity_id
_entity_poly.type
_entity_poly.pdbx_seq_one_letter_code
_entity_poly.pdbx_strand_id
1 'polypeptide(L)'
;APDGTLFGSVIYVQIVVPQPTEEPTEEPTEEPTEEPTEEPTEEGCVALDPAMEPVVDLIDTYGLDPGCPTAEAFTVYGAFQEFETQPENPNPDAHLRGYMIWRSDVKKIYALGMGSPSYMPSHNGRWLSLYDDLWDESQPEVHPDCAGMTVPDGYLLPIRGFGKVWCENNLWAEDRVGWPKDREWGVTLRIQPTEHGLYVQVTGMPNGYTYVLALDLNAGRWTSTMFGP
;
A
#
# COMPACT_ATOMS: atom_id res chain seq x y z
N ALA A 1 2.71 -74.96 -34.00
CA ALA A 1 2.30 -76.18 -33.28
C ALA A 1 1.51 -75.77 -32.04
N PRO A 2 0.64 -76.64 -31.50
CA PRO A 2 -0.22 -76.37 -30.34
C PRO A 2 0.51 -76.72 -29.03
N ASP A 3 1.60 -76.03 -28.73
CA ASP A 3 2.41 -76.25 -27.54
C ASP A 3 2.78 -74.90 -26.90
N GLY A 4 1.95 -74.48 -25.95
CA GLY A 4 2.11 -73.25 -25.18
C GLY A 4 3.46 -73.17 -24.47
N THR A 5 4.43 -72.55 -25.14
CA THR A 5 5.72 -72.17 -24.55
C THR A 5 5.69 -70.66 -24.29
N LEU A 6 5.31 -70.30 -23.06
CA LEU A 6 5.43 -68.93 -22.56
C LEU A 6 6.90 -68.61 -22.34
N PHE A 7 7.46 -67.73 -23.17
CA PHE A 7 8.76 -67.12 -22.93
C PHE A 7 8.59 -65.94 -21.95
N GLY A 8 8.81 -66.19 -20.67
CA GLY A 8 8.96 -65.15 -19.65
C GLY A 8 10.33 -65.27 -19.01
N SER A 9 11.26 -64.38 -19.33
CA SER A 9 12.50 -64.21 -18.59
C SER A 9 12.22 -63.38 -17.34
N VAL A 10 12.51 -63.93 -16.16
CA VAL A 10 12.49 -63.18 -14.90
C VAL A 10 13.77 -62.36 -14.82
N ILE A 11 13.62 -61.03 -14.89
CA ILE A 11 14.72 -60.09 -14.66
C ILE A 11 14.76 -59.80 -13.16
N TYR A 12 15.81 -60.23 -12.48
CA TYR A 12 16.07 -59.84 -11.10
C TYR A 12 16.77 -58.48 -11.12
N VAL A 13 16.07 -57.43 -10.68
CA VAL A 13 16.67 -56.12 -10.43
C VAL A 13 17.06 -56.09 -8.96
N GLN A 14 18.36 -56.13 -8.66
CA GLN A 14 18.88 -55.88 -7.32
C GLN A 14 18.84 -54.37 -7.07
N ILE A 15 17.85 -53.91 -6.32
CA ILE A 15 17.79 -52.52 -5.86
C ILE A 15 18.78 -52.40 -4.69
N VAL A 16 19.92 -51.75 -4.93
CA VAL A 16 20.85 -51.38 -3.86
C VAL A 16 20.31 -50.09 -3.23
N VAL A 17 19.70 -50.23 -2.06
CA VAL A 17 19.29 -49.08 -1.23
C VAL A 17 20.54 -48.58 -0.51
N PRO A 18 21.01 -47.34 -0.73
CA PRO A 18 22.11 -46.80 0.07
C PRO A 18 21.65 -46.69 1.52
N GLN A 19 22.48 -47.18 2.44
CA GLN A 19 22.24 -47.01 3.88
C GLN A 19 22.31 -45.52 4.24
N PRO A 20 21.42 -45.01 5.10
CA PRO A 20 21.48 -43.63 5.55
C PRO A 20 22.79 -43.44 6.31
N THR A 21 23.60 -42.48 5.85
CA THR A 21 24.75 -41.98 6.61
C THR A 21 24.20 -41.13 7.74
N GLU A 22 24.40 -41.56 8.98
CA GLU A 22 24.09 -40.72 10.14
C GLU A 22 25.13 -39.59 10.20
N GLU A 23 24.71 -38.38 9.84
CA GLU A 23 25.47 -37.17 10.13
C GLU A 23 25.48 -36.92 11.65
N PRO A 24 26.58 -36.41 12.21
CA PRO A 24 26.65 -36.12 13.64
C PRO A 24 25.62 -35.05 13.99
N THR A 25 24.74 -35.39 14.94
CA THR A 25 23.81 -34.44 15.55
C THR A 25 24.62 -33.51 16.45
N GLU A 26 24.81 -32.27 16.03
CA GLU A 26 25.29 -31.20 16.90
C GLU A 26 24.21 -30.92 17.96
N GLU A 27 24.55 -31.12 19.24
CA GLU A 27 23.67 -30.71 20.35
C GLU A 27 23.50 -29.19 20.35
N PRO A 28 22.29 -28.66 20.55
CA PRO A 28 22.10 -27.22 20.65
C PRO A 28 22.76 -26.71 21.94
N THR A 29 23.80 -25.90 21.79
CA THR A 29 24.31 -25.10 22.90
C THR A 29 23.29 -24.00 23.16
N GLU A 30 22.58 -24.09 24.29
CA GLU A 30 21.74 -23.00 24.77
C GLU A 30 22.63 -21.85 25.23
N GLU A 31 22.77 -20.83 24.37
CA GLU A 31 23.24 -19.53 24.82
C GLU A 31 22.19 -18.90 25.75
N PRO A 32 22.61 -18.22 26.84
CA PRO A 32 21.67 -17.57 27.74
C PRO A 32 20.90 -16.52 26.93
N THR A 33 19.59 -16.72 26.84
CA THR A 33 18.66 -15.70 26.39
C THR A 33 18.70 -14.59 27.43
N GLU A 34 19.43 -13.52 27.13
CA GLU A 34 19.19 -12.22 27.75
C GLU A 34 17.76 -11.82 27.34
N GLU A 35 16.79 -12.01 28.24
CA GLU A 35 15.51 -11.34 28.10
C GLU A 35 15.80 -9.84 28.16
N PRO A 36 15.51 -9.04 27.11
CA PRO A 36 15.41 -7.61 27.31
C PRO A 36 14.21 -7.40 28.23
N THR A 37 14.48 -7.18 29.52
CA THR A 37 13.54 -6.50 30.40
C THR A 37 13.54 -5.04 29.95
N GLU A 38 12.89 -4.76 28.83
CA GLU A 38 12.33 -3.44 28.64
C GLU A 38 11.11 -3.39 29.56
N GLU A 39 11.27 -2.68 30.69
CA GLU A 39 10.11 -2.11 31.36
C GLU A 39 9.23 -1.45 30.28
N PRO A 40 7.90 -1.58 30.33
CA PRO A 40 7.04 -0.85 29.42
C PRO A 40 7.36 0.62 29.66
N THR A 41 8.15 1.19 28.76
CA THR A 41 8.33 2.63 28.69
C THR A 41 6.91 3.13 28.50
N GLU A 42 6.41 3.83 29.52
CA GLU A 42 5.12 4.50 29.50
C GLU A 42 4.92 5.03 28.08
N GLU A 43 3.96 4.45 27.35
CA GLU A 43 3.66 4.75 25.94
C GLU A 43 3.24 6.22 25.88
N GLY A 44 4.26 7.07 25.82
CA GLY A 44 4.15 8.51 25.86
C GLY A 44 4.24 9.02 24.45
N CYS A 45 3.36 9.96 24.13
CA CYS A 45 3.45 10.74 22.91
C CYS A 45 4.88 11.27 22.72
N VAL A 46 5.44 11.09 21.53
CA VAL A 46 6.68 11.76 21.12
C VAL A 46 6.36 13.09 20.44
N ALA A 47 7.38 13.93 20.27
CA ALA A 47 7.22 15.20 19.57
C ALA A 47 6.82 14.99 18.09
N LEU A 48 5.92 15.83 17.58
CA LEU A 48 5.59 15.89 16.16
C LEU A 48 6.85 16.27 15.36
N ASP A 49 7.09 15.57 14.26
CA ASP A 49 8.15 15.94 13.33
C ASP A 49 7.82 17.29 12.66
N PRO A 50 8.74 18.28 12.65
CA PRO A 50 8.48 19.59 12.04
C PRO A 50 8.03 19.54 10.58
N ALA A 51 8.39 18.49 9.83
CA ALA A 51 7.94 18.29 8.47
C ALA A 51 6.42 18.06 8.35
N MET A 52 5.76 17.70 9.46
CA MET A 52 4.32 17.41 9.53
C MET A 52 3.49 18.61 10.03
N GLU A 53 4.12 19.63 10.61
CA GLU A 53 3.43 20.85 11.07
C GLU A 53 2.45 21.45 10.04
N PRO A 54 2.75 21.50 8.73
CA PRO A 54 1.86 22.12 7.74
C PRO A 54 0.45 21.51 7.65
N VAL A 55 0.25 20.27 8.08
CA VAL A 55 -1.07 19.60 8.01
C VAL A 55 -1.87 19.70 9.31
N VAL A 56 -1.25 20.12 10.41
CA VAL A 56 -1.86 20.10 11.75
C VAL A 56 -3.09 21.00 11.81
N ASP A 57 -3.02 22.23 11.28
CA ASP A 57 -4.15 23.16 11.28
C ASP A 57 -5.37 22.60 10.50
N LEU A 58 -5.13 21.68 9.57
CA LEU A 58 -6.20 21.05 8.79
C LEU A 58 -6.88 19.92 9.57
N ILE A 59 -6.21 19.30 10.55
CA ILE A 59 -6.79 18.21 11.34
C ILE A 59 -8.03 18.71 12.08
N ASP A 60 -7.89 19.81 12.82
CA ASP A 60 -9.00 20.42 13.57
C ASP A 60 -10.11 20.90 12.64
N THR A 61 -9.73 21.52 11.52
CA THR A 61 -10.66 22.02 10.51
C THR A 61 -11.59 20.93 9.97
N TYR A 62 -11.07 19.72 9.79
CA TYR A 62 -11.82 18.59 9.27
C TYR A 62 -12.28 17.62 10.36
N GLY A 63 -11.97 17.86 11.64
CA GLY A 63 -12.29 16.98 12.76
C GLY A 63 -11.71 15.59 12.58
N LEU A 64 -10.43 15.49 12.22
CA LEU A 64 -9.67 14.24 12.25
C LEU A 64 -9.07 14.06 13.65
N ASP A 65 -8.82 12.81 14.04
CA ASP A 65 -8.08 12.50 15.25
C ASP A 65 -7.08 11.36 14.98
N PRO A 66 -5.93 11.66 14.33
CA PRO A 66 -4.88 10.66 14.19
C PRO A 66 -4.25 10.27 15.55
N GLY A 67 -4.58 10.94 16.65
CA GLY A 67 -3.92 10.76 17.93
C GLY A 67 -2.51 11.38 17.96
N CYS A 68 -1.81 11.20 19.07
CA CYS A 68 -0.46 11.74 19.21
C CYS A 68 0.59 10.84 18.53
N PRO A 69 1.75 11.40 18.13
CA PRO A 69 2.84 10.59 17.60
C PRO A 69 3.36 9.55 18.60
N THR A 70 3.56 8.31 18.15
CA THR A 70 3.99 7.19 19.00
C THR A 70 5.46 6.79 18.77
N ALA A 71 6.08 7.27 17.69
CA ALA A 71 7.50 7.08 17.43
C ALA A 71 8.09 8.24 16.60
N GLU A 72 9.41 8.32 16.57
CA GLU A 72 10.13 9.26 15.70
C GLU A 72 9.81 9.00 14.23
N ALA A 73 9.84 10.06 13.43
CA ALA A 73 9.58 9.93 12.00
C ALA A 73 10.76 9.28 11.28
N PHE A 74 10.46 8.31 10.43
CA PHE A 74 11.43 7.56 9.65
C PHE A 74 11.13 7.68 8.16
N THR A 75 12.08 7.27 7.32
CA THR A 75 11.98 7.40 5.87
C THR A 75 11.91 6.03 5.21
N VAL A 76 10.98 5.87 4.27
CA VAL A 76 10.84 4.67 3.45
C VAL A 76 10.70 5.03 1.98
N TYR A 77 11.11 4.12 1.11
CA TYR A 77 10.76 4.21 -0.29
C TYR A 77 9.26 3.94 -0.47
N GLY A 78 8.65 4.59 -1.45
CA GLY A 78 7.25 4.37 -1.78
C GLY A 78 6.94 4.70 -3.23
N ALA A 79 5.66 4.60 -3.55
CA ALA A 79 5.11 5.10 -4.80
C ALA A 79 3.93 6.03 -4.51
N PHE A 80 3.71 6.98 -5.41
CA PHE A 80 2.66 7.98 -5.30
C PHE A 80 2.04 8.25 -6.67
N GLN A 81 0.72 8.40 -6.70
CA GLN A 81 -0.02 8.79 -7.90
C GLN A 81 -1.19 9.70 -7.51
N GLU A 82 -1.34 10.81 -8.23
CA GLU A 82 -2.48 11.71 -8.10
C GLU A 82 -3.63 11.28 -9.02
N PHE A 83 -4.84 11.50 -8.54
CA PHE A 83 -6.09 11.21 -9.23
C PHE A 83 -7.03 12.41 -9.15
N GLU A 84 -7.93 12.51 -10.12
CA GLU A 84 -8.99 13.51 -10.13
C GLU A 84 -10.36 12.88 -10.36
N THR A 85 -11.35 13.36 -9.62
CA THR A 85 -12.75 12.99 -9.83
C THR A 85 -13.39 13.84 -10.92
N GLN A 86 -14.51 13.35 -11.48
CA GLN A 86 -15.32 14.06 -12.47
C GLN A 86 -14.53 14.46 -13.74
N PRO A 87 -13.80 13.53 -14.39
CA PRO A 87 -12.95 13.84 -15.53
C PRO A 87 -13.70 14.47 -16.72
N GLU A 88 -15.02 14.23 -16.82
CA GLU A 88 -15.92 14.77 -17.83
C GLU A 88 -16.40 16.21 -17.54
N ASN A 89 -16.17 16.73 -16.33
CA ASN A 89 -16.60 18.07 -15.97
C ASN A 89 -15.68 19.11 -16.65
N PRO A 90 -16.21 20.03 -17.48
CA PRO A 90 -15.38 21.04 -18.13
C PRO A 90 -14.82 22.07 -17.14
N ASN A 91 -15.34 22.13 -15.91
CA ASN A 91 -14.83 23.03 -14.87
C ASN A 91 -13.72 22.33 -14.05
N PRO A 92 -12.44 22.71 -14.22
CA PRO A 92 -11.34 22.10 -13.47
C PRO A 92 -11.44 22.33 -11.96
N ASP A 93 -12.13 23.38 -11.51
CA ASP A 93 -12.32 23.64 -10.08
C ASP A 93 -13.31 22.66 -9.42
N ALA A 94 -14.06 21.89 -10.22
CA ALA A 94 -14.92 20.82 -9.72
C ALA A 94 -14.17 19.50 -9.51
N HIS A 95 -12.94 19.39 -10.01
CA HIS A 95 -12.15 18.17 -9.90
C HIS A 95 -11.56 18.08 -8.49
N LEU A 96 -12.02 17.11 -7.72
CA LEU A 96 -11.48 16.81 -6.41
C LEU A 96 -10.28 15.87 -6.57
N ARG A 97 -9.23 16.08 -5.76
CA ARG A 97 -7.99 15.29 -5.84
C ARG A 97 -8.05 14.07 -4.94
N GLY A 98 -7.83 12.90 -5.52
CA GLY A 98 -7.53 11.67 -4.80
C GLY A 98 -6.03 11.33 -4.90
N TYR A 99 -5.58 10.44 -4.02
CA TYR A 99 -4.21 9.94 -4.02
C TYR A 99 -4.17 8.43 -3.81
N MET A 100 -3.18 7.77 -4.40
CA MET A 100 -2.75 6.45 -3.95
C MET A 100 -1.29 6.50 -3.52
N ILE A 101 -1.00 5.89 -2.37
CA ILE A 101 0.33 5.84 -1.77
C ILE A 101 0.69 4.40 -1.49
N TRP A 102 1.81 3.92 -1.99
CA TRP A 102 2.36 2.60 -1.65
C TRP A 102 3.56 2.75 -0.73
N ARG A 103 3.59 1.93 0.32
CA ARG A 103 4.67 1.87 1.31
C ARG A 103 5.49 0.60 1.15
N SER A 104 6.80 0.75 0.92
CA SER A 104 7.67 -0.40 0.65
C SER A 104 7.92 -1.31 1.86
N ASP A 105 7.83 -0.75 3.08
CA ASP A 105 8.11 -1.43 4.35
C ASP A 105 6.96 -2.32 4.82
N VAL A 106 5.71 -1.88 4.62
CA VAL A 106 4.51 -2.64 5.04
C VAL A 106 3.75 -3.28 3.87
N LYS A 107 4.17 -3.02 2.62
CA LYS A 107 3.50 -3.52 1.40
C LYS A 107 2.00 -3.19 1.35
N LYS A 108 1.64 -2.00 1.83
CA LYS A 108 0.26 -1.49 1.82
C LYS A 108 0.09 -0.36 0.81
N ILE A 109 -1.09 -0.33 0.20
CA ILE A 109 -1.58 0.74 -0.65
C ILE A 109 -2.67 1.50 0.11
N TYR A 110 -2.47 2.80 0.28
CA TYR A 110 -3.41 3.73 0.87
C TYR A 110 -4.15 4.42 -0.27
N ALA A 111 -5.45 4.18 -0.38
CA ALA A 111 -6.31 4.88 -1.33
C ALA A 111 -7.05 6.01 -0.61
N LEU A 112 -6.75 7.24 -1.01
CA LEU A 112 -7.28 8.47 -0.45
C LEU A 112 -8.23 9.07 -1.46
N GLY A 113 -9.53 8.94 -1.22
CA GLY A 113 -10.54 9.47 -2.12
C GLY A 113 -11.17 10.75 -1.61
N MET A 114 -11.66 11.53 -2.57
CA MET A 114 -12.54 12.65 -2.32
C MET A 114 -13.90 12.36 -2.92
N GLY A 115 -14.92 12.31 -2.07
CA GLY A 115 -16.30 12.17 -2.48
C GLY A 115 -17.08 13.45 -2.32
N SER A 116 -18.16 13.60 -3.08
CA SER A 116 -19.15 14.63 -2.81
C SER A 116 -19.66 14.49 -1.37
N PRO A 117 -19.69 15.59 -0.59
CA PRO A 117 -20.30 15.60 0.74
C PRO A 117 -21.77 15.14 0.72
N SER A 118 -22.45 15.24 -0.43
CA SER A 118 -23.82 14.73 -0.59
C SER A 118 -23.91 13.21 -0.62
N TYR A 119 -22.84 12.53 -1.07
CA TYR A 119 -22.80 11.07 -1.20
C TYR A 119 -22.11 10.41 0.02
N MET A 120 -21.13 11.09 0.62
CA MET A 120 -20.43 10.64 1.83
C MET A 120 -20.42 11.71 2.94
N PRO A 121 -21.59 12.08 3.49
CA PRO A 121 -21.68 13.12 4.52
C PRO A 121 -20.92 12.76 5.79
N SER A 122 -20.83 11.47 6.15
CA SER A 122 -20.14 11.01 7.37
C SER A 122 -18.62 11.22 7.34
N HIS A 123 -18.04 11.45 6.17
CA HIS A 123 -16.59 11.62 6.00
C HIS A 123 -16.20 13.06 5.62
N ASN A 124 -17.17 13.98 5.54
CA ASN A 124 -17.01 15.30 4.90
C ASN A 124 -16.41 15.18 3.49
N GLY A 125 -16.77 14.12 2.77
CA GLY A 125 -16.23 13.84 1.45
C GLY A 125 -14.76 13.40 1.41
N ARG A 126 -14.13 13.00 2.53
CA ARG A 126 -12.73 12.55 2.57
C ARG A 126 -12.63 11.17 3.18
N TRP A 127 -12.41 10.16 2.35
CA TRP A 127 -12.35 8.77 2.81
C TRP A 127 -11.00 8.13 2.48
N LEU A 128 -10.59 7.20 3.34
CA LEU A 128 -9.32 6.48 3.27
C LEU A 128 -9.60 4.98 3.37
N SER A 129 -8.95 4.18 2.53
CA SER A 129 -8.95 2.71 2.63
C SER A 129 -7.55 2.15 2.42
N LEU A 130 -7.28 1.02 3.07
CA LEU A 130 -6.00 0.34 3.01
C LEU A 130 -6.17 -1.00 2.30
N TYR A 131 -5.22 -1.30 1.42
CA TYR A 131 -5.18 -2.54 0.66
C TYR A 131 -3.79 -3.17 0.77
N ASP A 132 -3.74 -4.50 0.70
CA ASP A 132 -2.50 -5.22 0.48
C ASP A 132 -2.03 -5.05 -0.96
N ASP A 133 -0.74 -4.81 -1.15
CA ASP A 133 -0.14 -4.90 -2.48
C ASP A 133 0.11 -6.36 -2.84
N LEU A 134 -0.87 -6.94 -3.55
CA LEU A 134 -0.84 -8.32 -4.03
C LEU A 134 -0.42 -8.42 -5.50
N TRP A 135 0.17 -7.37 -6.06
CA TRP A 135 0.72 -7.41 -7.42
C TRP A 135 2.17 -7.90 -7.39
N ASP A 136 2.56 -8.67 -8.40
CA ASP A 136 3.93 -9.12 -8.62
C ASP A 136 4.25 -9.11 -10.12
N GLU A 137 5.53 -9.25 -10.48
CA GLU A 137 6.01 -9.12 -11.86
C GLU A 137 5.51 -10.22 -12.82
N SER A 138 4.86 -11.27 -12.32
CA SER A 138 4.22 -12.29 -13.17
C SER A 138 2.81 -11.87 -13.62
N GLN A 139 2.21 -10.90 -12.94
CA GLN A 139 0.88 -10.38 -13.24
C GLN A 139 0.95 -9.31 -14.34
N PRO A 140 -0.10 -9.11 -15.15
CA PRO A 140 -0.12 -8.07 -16.18
C PRO A 140 -0.01 -6.67 -15.54
N GLU A 141 0.61 -5.73 -16.25
CA GLU A 141 0.70 -4.34 -15.80
C GLU A 141 -0.68 -3.67 -15.74
N VAL A 142 -1.55 -3.94 -16.73
CA VAL A 142 -2.96 -3.51 -16.70
C VAL A 142 -3.79 -4.67 -16.16
N HIS A 143 -4.54 -4.43 -15.09
CA HIS A 143 -5.38 -5.46 -14.49
C HIS A 143 -6.50 -5.90 -15.47
N PRO A 144 -6.81 -7.21 -15.58
CA PRO A 144 -7.82 -7.71 -16.52
C PRO A 144 -9.19 -7.05 -16.39
N ASP A 145 -9.61 -6.71 -15.17
CA ASP A 145 -10.90 -6.06 -14.90
C ASP A 145 -11.04 -4.67 -15.57
N CYS A 146 -9.92 -4.03 -15.89
CA CYS A 146 -9.89 -2.72 -16.56
C CYS A 146 -9.39 -2.75 -18.00
N ALA A 147 -8.95 -3.91 -18.51
CA ALA A 147 -8.27 -4.00 -19.80
C ALA A 147 -9.13 -3.54 -21.01
N GLY A 148 -10.46 -3.46 -20.85
CA GLY A 148 -11.39 -2.97 -21.86
C GLY A 148 -12.04 -1.62 -21.56
N MET A 149 -11.59 -0.91 -20.51
CA MET A 149 -12.19 0.38 -20.14
C MET A 149 -11.86 1.47 -21.15
N THR A 150 -12.83 2.34 -21.39
CA THR A 150 -12.59 3.59 -22.14
C THR A 150 -12.03 4.62 -21.18
N VAL A 151 -10.78 5.03 -21.41
CA VAL A 151 -10.11 6.04 -20.59
C VAL A 151 -10.60 7.42 -21.01
N PRO A 152 -11.03 8.29 -20.06
CA PRO A 152 -11.37 9.67 -20.37
C PRO A 152 -10.20 10.43 -21.01
N ASP A 153 -10.50 11.39 -21.88
CA ASP A 153 -9.49 12.19 -22.56
C ASP A 153 -8.58 12.91 -21.55
N GLY A 154 -7.26 12.75 -21.70
CA GLY A 154 -6.26 13.36 -20.80
C GLY A 154 -5.98 12.57 -19.52
N TYR A 155 -6.55 11.38 -19.37
CA TYR A 155 -6.30 10.48 -18.24
C TYR A 155 -5.60 9.19 -18.70
N LEU A 156 -5.13 8.43 -17.72
CA LEU A 156 -4.43 7.15 -17.90
C LEU A 156 -5.14 6.03 -17.14
N LEU A 157 -4.82 4.79 -17.45
CA LEU A 157 -5.09 3.67 -16.54
C LEU A 157 -3.93 3.55 -15.56
N PRO A 158 -4.20 3.43 -14.24
CA PRO A 158 -3.16 3.03 -13.31
C PRO A 158 -2.72 1.59 -13.62
N ILE A 159 -1.45 1.31 -13.36
CA ILE A 159 -0.84 0.00 -13.65
C ILE A 159 -0.27 -0.62 -12.36
N ARG A 160 0.08 -1.91 -12.44
CA ARG A 160 0.72 -2.69 -11.36
C ARG A 160 -0.11 -2.69 -10.07
N GLY A 161 0.50 -2.56 -8.90
CA GLY A 161 -0.18 -2.58 -7.60
C GLY A 161 -1.32 -1.57 -7.50
N PHE A 162 -1.09 -0.32 -7.91
CA PHE A 162 -2.14 0.70 -7.96
C PHE A 162 -3.24 0.33 -8.96
N GLY A 163 -2.86 -0.12 -10.16
CA GLY A 163 -3.81 -0.60 -11.17
C GLY A 163 -4.72 -1.71 -10.65
N LYS A 164 -4.14 -2.72 -10.01
CA LYS A 164 -4.88 -3.85 -9.43
C LYS A 164 -5.89 -3.38 -8.38
N VAL A 165 -5.43 -2.65 -7.36
CA VAL A 165 -6.30 -2.14 -6.29
C VAL A 165 -7.39 -1.23 -6.85
N TRP A 166 -7.05 -0.34 -7.78
CA TRP A 166 -7.99 0.58 -8.41
C TRP A 166 -9.06 -0.17 -9.21
N CYS A 167 -8.65 -1.21 -9.94
CA CYS A 167 -9.52 -2.03 -10.77
C CYS A 167 -10.48 -2.91 -9.96
N GLU A 168 -9.94 -3.72 -9.05
CA GLU A 168 -10.74 -4.67 -8.26
C GLU A 168 -11.76 -3.95 -7.37
N ASN A 169 -11.45 -2.73 -6.93
CA ASN A 169 -12.26 -1.98 -5.98
C ASN A 169 -13.08 -0.86 -6.63
N ASN A 170 -13.18 -0.80 -7.96
CA ASN A 170 -13.99 0.20 -8.65
C ASN A 170 -13.64 1.66 -8.26
N LEU A 171 -12.36 1.97 -8.04
CA LEU A 171 -11.94 3.27 -7.46
C LEU A 171 -12.07 4.46 -8.42
N TRP A 172 -12.39 4.22 -9.68
CA TRP A 172 -12.71 5.23 -10.70
C TRP A 172 -14.12 5.78 -10.61
N ALA A 173 -15.02 5.05 -9.95
CA ALA A 173 -16.43 5.42 -9.86
C ALA A 173 -16.58 6.75 -9.12
N GLU A 174 -17.68 7.47 -9.42
CA GLU A 174 -17.98 8.77 -8.85
C GLU A 174 -17.74 8.79 -7.34
N ASP A 175 -17.10 9.87 -6.88
CA ASP A 175 -16.81 10.17 -5.48
C ASP A 175 -15.80 9.24 -4.76
N ARG A 176 -15.01 8.47 -5.52
CA ARG A 176 -13.92 7.65 -5.00
C ARG A 176 -12.55 8.32 -5.13
N VAL A 177 -11.57 7.61 -5.69
CA VAL A 177 -10.22 8.13 -5.90
C VAL A 177 -10.18 8.93 -7.20
N GLY A 178 -10.91 8.46 -8.21
CA GLY A 178 -11.01 9.11 -9.53
C GLY A 178 -10.04 8.51 -10.54
N TRP A 179 -9.65 9.31 -11.53
CA TRP A 179 -8.80 8.90 -12.64
C TRP A 179 -7.42 9.55 -12.56
N PRO A 180 -6.32 8.82 -12.80
CA PRO A 180 -5.00 9.40 -12.77
C PRO A 180 -4.71 10.18 -14.05
N LYS A 181 -4.17 11.40 -13.89
CA LYS A 181 -3.65 12.20 -15.02
C LYS A 181 -2.22 11.84 -15.39
N ASP A 182 -1.44 11.52 -14.36
CA ASP A 182 -0.03 11.20 -14.49
C ASP A 182 0.24 9.75 -14.10
N ARG A 183 1.39 9.24 -14.53
CA ARG A 183 1.86 7.92 -14.11
C ARG A 183 2.24 7.90 -12.63
N GLU A 184 2.30 6.70 -12.08
CA GLU A 184 2.91 6.43 -10.78
C GLU A 184 4.39 6.87 -10.75
N TRP A 185 4.78 7.50 -9.65
CA TRP A 185 6.16 7.91 -9.38
C TRP A 185 6.72 7.21 -8.15
N GLY A 186 7.97 6.75 -8.26
CA GLY A 186 8.75 6.37 -7.09
C GLY A 186 9.10 7.62 -6.27
N VAL A 187 8.82 7.58 -4.98
CA VAL A 187 8.94 8.71 -4.05
C VAL A 187 9.66 8.33 -2.77
N THR A 188 10.07 9.34 -2.03
CA THR A 188 10.54 9.20 -0.66
C THR A 188 9.41 9.61 0.28
N LEU A 189 9.04 8.70 1.19
CA LEU A 189 8.01 8.92 2.20
C LEU A 189 8.68 9.13 3.56
N ARG A 190 8.40 10.26 4.22
CA ARG A 190 8.69 10.43 5.64
C ARG A 190 7.42 10.15 6.43
N ILE A 191 7.47 9.16 7.31
CA ILE A 191 6.32 8.62 8.04
C ILE A 191 6.52 8.88 9.51
N GLN A 192 5.50 9.41 10.18
CA GLN A 192 5.42 9.43 11.63
C GLN A 192 4.17 8.67 12.09
N PRO A 193 4.31 7.54 12.80
CA PRO A 193 3.16 6.82 13.32
C PRO A 193 2.52 7.58 14.47
N THR A 194 1.21 7.45 14.58
CA THR A 194 0.39 8.01 15.65
C THR A 194 -0.51 6.94 16.24
N GLU A 195 -1.18 7.23 17.36
CA GLU A 195 -2.05 6.25 18.05
C GLU A 195 -3.15 5.69 17.14
N HIS A 196 -3.73 6.55 16.29
CA HIS A 196 -4.86 6.20 15.43
C HIS A 196 -4.54 6.29 13.94
N GLY A 197 -3.28 6.53 13.58
CA GLY A 197 -2.94 6.71 12.18
C GLY A 197 -1.51 7.07 11.87
N LEU A 198 -1.33 7.97 10.91
CA LEU A 198 -0.02 8.32 10.35
C LEU A 198 0.01 9.78 9.88
N TYR A 199 1.12 10.45 10.12
CA TYR A 199 1.55 11.57 9.29
C TYR A 199 2.45 11.06 8.16
N VAL A 200 2.27 11.61 6.96
CA VAL A 200 3.03 11.22 5.77
C VAL A 200 3.46 12.47 5.03
N GLN A 201 4.77 12.65 4.84
CA GLN A 201 5.30 13.60 3.86
C GLN A 201 5.79 12.84 2.63
N VAL A 202 5.35 13.29 1.44
CA VAL A 202 5.73 12.75 0.14
C VAL A 202 6.66 13.74 -0.56
N THR A 203 7.85 13.28 -0.94
CA THR A 203 8.86 14.07 -1.68
C THR A 203 9.46 13.27 -2.85
N GLY A 204 10.16 13.96 -3.74
CA GLY A 204 10.81 13.33 -4.91
C GLY A 204 9.93 13.25 -6.16
N MET A 205 8.77 13.90 -6.14
CA MET A 205 7.91 14.05 -7.31
C MET A 205 8.60 14.93 -8.37
N PRO A 206 8.48 14.63 -9.68
CA PRO A 206 9.12 15.42 -10.75
C PRO A 206 8.62 16.87 -10.84
N ASN A 207 7.41 17.13 -10.34
CA ASN A 207 6.81 18.46 -10.33
C ASN A 207 7.39 19.38 -9.23
N GLY A 208 8.23 18.85 -8.33
CA GLY A 208 8.87 19.60 -7.23
C GLY A 208 7.97 19.85 -6.03
N TYR A 209 6.70 19.43 -6.07
CA TYR A 209 5.77 19.59 -4.96
C TYR A 209 6.08 18.62 -3.83
N THR A 210 5.85 19.08 -2.60
CA THR A 210 5.81 18.27 -1.39
C THR A 210 4.38 18.18 -0.90
N TYR A 211 3.95 16.97 -0.55
CA TYR A 211 2.64 16.73 0.06
C TYR A 211 2.85 16.34 1.50
N VAL A 212 2.03 16.88 2.39
CA VAL A 212 1.99 16.48 3.81
C VAL A 212 0.56 16.08 4.12
N LEU A 213 0.38 14.86 4.61
CA LEU A 213 -0.89 14.22 4.84
C LEU A 213 -1.01 13.82 6.31
N ALA A 214 -2.22 13.95 6.85
CA ALA A 214 -2.62 13.33 8.10
C ALA A 214 -3.69 12.28 7.80
N LEU A 215 -3.45 11.06 8.25
CA LEU A 215 -4.31 9.90 8.06
C LEU A 215 -4.87 9.48 9.41
N ASP A 216 -6.18 9.45 9.54
CA ASP A 216 -6.91 8.87 10.68
C ASP A 216 -7.44 7.51 10.22
N LEU A 217 -6.72 6.45 10.58
CA LEU A 217 -7.02 5.09 10.15
C LEU A 217 -8.22 4.51 10.90
N ASN A 218 -8.49 4.99 12.12
CA ASN A 218 -9.67 4.58 12.89
C ASN A 218 -10.96 5.13 12.28
N ALA A 219 -10.96 6.39 11.88
CA ALA A 219 -12.11 7.00 11.22
C ALA A 219 -12.18 6.71 9.72
N GLY A 220 -11.10 6.22 9.10
CA GLY A 220 -11.02 6.05 7.65
C GLY A 220 -11.06 7.39 6.92
N ARG A 221 -10.38 8.41 7.47
CA ARG A 221 -10.39 9.79 6.96
C ARG A 221 -8.96 10.30 6.78
N TRP A 222 -8.82 11.32 5.94
CA TRP A 222 -7.53 11.92 5.66
C TRP A 222 -7.67 13.39 5.34
N THR A 223 -6.58 14.14 5.51
CA THR A 223 -6.43 15.48 4.95
C THR A 223 -5.01 15.66 4.43
N SER A 224 -4.81 16.64 3.55
CA SER A 224 -3.49 16.98 3.05
C SER A 224 -3.35 18.47 2.83
N THR A 225 -2.10 18.90 2.86
CA THR A 225 -1.64 20.14 2.27
C THR A 225 -0.55 19.83 1.26
N MET A 226 -0.37 20.72 0.29
CA MET A 226 0.74 20.65 -0.65
C MET A 226 1.42 22.00 -0.72
N PHE A 227 2.73 21.99 -0.89
CA PHE A 227 3.52 23.20 -1.08
C PHE A 227 4.67 22.95 -2.06
N GLY A 228 5.12 24.04 -2.66
CA GLY A 228 6.12 24.04 -3.72
C GLY A 228 5.51 24.24 -5.11
N PRO A 229 6.35 24.16 -6.16
CA PRO A 229 7.79 24.38 -6.09
C PRO A 229 8.17 25.75 -5.50
#